data_AF-X1JLV4-F1
#
_entry.id   AF-X1JLV4-F1
#
_cell.length_a   1.000
_cell.length_b   1.000
_cell.length_c   1.000
_cell.angle_alpha   90.00
_cell.angle_beta   90.00
_cell.angle_gamma   90.00
#
_symmetry.space_group_name_H-M   'P 1'
#
loop_
_entity.id
_entity.type
_entity.pdbx_description
1 polymer ?
#
loop_
_entity_poly.entity_id
_entity_poly.type
_entity_poly.pdbx_seq_one_letter_code
_entity_poly.pdbx_strand_id
1 'polypeptide(L)'
;MYDYISPNKNFLILLISLILSSLLLAGCWEYPYPPTPPTTPTPPVLPTYLTEIVVQPDTMDLEEGESQYIISVTAYYSDSSTTNIPLTNCSYYIYNPSCATANSSGLITGVSTGTAAILVTYIEGTLSKTDTIIVTV
;
A
#
# COMPACT_ATOMS: atom_id res chain seq x y z
N MET A 1 45.55 37.74 -51.09
CA MET A 1 45.06 36.43 -51.54
C MET A 1 45.06 35.53 -50.30
N TYR A 2 43.94 35.43 -49.60
CA TYR A 2 43.82 34.54 -48.42
C TYR A 2 43.38 33.17 -48.91
N ASP A 3 44.26 32.18 -48.79
CA ASP A 3 43.96 30.79 -49.08
C ASP A 3 42.92 30.27 -48.08
N TYR A 4 41.72 29.98 -48.57
CA TYR A 4 40.68 29.30 -47.82
C TYR A 4 41.06 27.81 -47.74
N ILE A 5 41.81 27.46 -46.71
CA ILE A 5 42.05 26.06 -46.34
C ILE A 5 40.70 25.50 -45.86
N SER A 6 40.10 24.62 -46.66
CA SER A 6 38.85 23.95 -46.32
C SER A 6 39.03 23.12 -45.05
N PRO A 7 38.32 23.44 -43.95
CA PRO A 7 38.45 22.69 -42.70
C PRO A 7 37.92 21.27 -42.91
N ASN A 8 38.69 20.28 -42.46
CA ASN A 8 38.29 18.89 -42.56
C ASN A 8 37.02 18.65 -41.72
N LYS A 9 36.15 17.73 -42.19
CA LYS A 9 34.83 17.47 -41.59
C LYS A 9 34.90 17.14 -40.10
N ASN A 10 36.00 16.55 -39.64
CA ASN A 10 36.21 16.16 -38.25
C ASN A 10 36.57 17.37 -37.36
N PHE A 11 37.30 18.35 -37.89
CA PHE A 11 37.64 19.61 -37.23
C PHE A 11 36.41 20.51 -37.06
N LEU A 12 35.52 20.52 -38.05
CA LEU A 12 34.24 21.24 -37.96
C LEU A 12 33.33 20.65 -36.86
N ILE A 13 33.30 19.32 -36.72
CA ILE A 13 32.52 18.64 -35.67
C ILE A 13 33.10 18.93 -34.28
N LEU A 14 34.43 18.98 -34.14
CA LEU A 14 35.11 19.32 -32.87
C LEU A 14 34.89 20.77 -32.44
N LEU A 15 34.83 21.73 -33.39
CA LEU A 15 34.48 23.11 -33.08
C LEU A 15 33.01 23.22 -32.63
N ILE A 16 32.08 22.56 -33.32
CA ILE A 16 30.66 22.58 -32.95
C ILE A 16 30.43 21.99 -31.56
N SER A 17 31.11 20.89 -31.20
CA SER A 17 30.97 20.28 -29.86
C SER A 17 31.59 21.14 -28.75
N LEU A 18 32.70 21.85 -29.01
CA LEU A 18 33.32 22.76 -28.04
C LEU A 18 32.44 24.01 -27.77
N ILE A 19 31.78 24.52 -28.81
CA ILE A 19 30.86 25.66 -28.72
C ILE A 19 29.54 25.23 -28.03
N LEU A 20 29.05 24.01 -28.28
CA LEU A 20 27.82 23.50 -27.65
C LEU A 20 28.00 23.19 -26.16
N SER A 21 29.22 22.81 -25.74
CA SER A 21 29.57 22.56 -24.34
C SER A 21 29.75 23.85 -23.52
N SER A 22 30.09 24.96 -24.16
CA SER A 22 30.28 26.26 -23.49
C SER A 22 28.98 27.07 -23.31
N LEU A 23 27.87 26.66 -23.93
CA LEU A 23 26.55 27.29 -23.74
C LEU A 23 25.72 26.71 -22.57
N LEU A 24 26.25 25.74 -21.83
CA LEU A 24 25.60 25.20 -20.62
C LEU A 24 26.03 25.90 -19.32
N LEU A 25 26.92 26.90 -19.39
CA LEU A 25 27.43 27.65 -18.21
C LEU A 25 27.03 29.14 -18.19
N ALA A 26 25.93 29.50 -18.84
CA ALA A 26 25.33 30.84 -18.71
C ALA A 26 23.81 30.72 -18.60
N GLY A 27 23.34 30.25 -17.44
CA GLY A 27 21.93 30.07 -17.16
C GLY A 27 21.57 30.00 -15.67
N CYS A 28 22.38 30.55 -14.78
CA CYS A 28 21.95 30.92 -13.43
C CYS A 28 21.59 32.41 -13.42
N TRP A 29 20.64 32.79 -14.27
CA TRP A 29 19.76 33.92 -14.02
C TRP A 29 19.12 33.78 -12.63
N GLU A 30 19.67 34.45 -11.62
CA GLU A 30 18.98 34.74 -10.38
C GLU A 30 17.80 35.65 -10.69
N TYR A 31 16.68 35.03 -11.01
CA TYR A 31 15.40 35.70 -10.89
C TYR A 31 15.22 36.11 -9.43
N PRO A 32 14.80 37.36 -9.15
CA PRO A 32 14.32 37.71 -7.83
C PRO A 32 13.12 36.81 -7.52
N TYR A 33 13.36 35.73 -6.78
CA TYR A 33 12.27 34.90 -6.28
C TYR A 33 11.43 35.78 -5.35
N PRO A 34 10.09 35.77 -5.48
CA PRO A 34 9.25 36.39 -4.46
C PRO A 34 9.63 35.81 -3.09
N PRO A 35 9.61 36.62 -2.01
CA PRO A 35 9.92 36.11 -0.68
C PRO A 35 9.07 34.88 -0.42
N THR A 36 9.69 33.76 -0.06
CA THR A 36 8.96 32.54 0.25
C THR A 36 7.99 32.85 1.39
N PRO A 37 6.73 32.42 1.32
CA PRO A 37 5.80 32.55 2.44
C PRO A 37 6.48 32.06 3.73
N PRO A 38 6.24 32.70 4.88
CA PRO A 38 6.82 32.22 6.14
C PRO A 38 6.52 30.73 6.29
N THR A 39 7.57 29.92 6.38
CA THR A 39 7.44 28.49 6.61
C THR A 39 6.83 28.32 7.99
N THR A 40 5.54 28.03 8.04
CA THR A 40 4.90 27.61 9.28
C THR A 40 5.60 26.33 9.73
N PRO A 41 6.08 26.22 10.98
CA PRO A 41 6.69 24.99 11.43
C PRO A 41 5.69 23.85 11.22
N THR A 42 6.06 22.86 10.41
CA THR A 42 5.26 21.66 10.23
C THR A 42 5.11 21.00 11.60
N PRO A 43 3.89 20.72 12.08
CA PRO A 43 3.70 19.96 13.31
C PRO A 43 4.49 18.65 13.24
N PRO A 44 5.06 18.16 14.36
CA PRO A 44 5.69 16.86 14.39
C PRO A 44 4.70 15.80 13.91
N VAL A 45 5.07 15.01 12.89
CA VAL A 45 4.27 13.87 12.46
C VAL A 45 4.44 12.76 13.50
N LEU A 46 3.36 12.40 14.19
CA LEU A 46 3.34 11.26 15.12
C LEU A 46 3.31 9.94 14.31
N PRO A 47 4.01 8.87 14.71
CA PRO A 47 3.90 7.59 14.03
C PRO A 47 2.48 7.04 14.12
N THR A 48 1.93 6.64 12.97
CA THR A 48 0.66 5.93 12.86
C THR A 48 0.85 4.46 13.24
N TYR A 49 -0.10 3.88 13.98
CA TYR A 49 -0.08 2.47 14.34
C TYR A 49 -1.46 1.83 14.31
N LEU A 50 -1.50 0.52 14.06
CA LEU A 50 -2.71 -0.29 14.01
C LEU A 50 -3.40 -0.36 15.37
N THR A 51 -4.66 0.04 15.45
CA THR A 51 -5.47 0.01 16.68
C THR A 51 -6.42 -1.18 16.73
N GLU A 52 -7.03 -1.54 15.60
CA GLU A 52 -8.14 -2.49 15.51
C GLU A 52 -8.25 -3.07 14.09
N ILE A 53 -8.85 -4.27 13.99
CA ILE A 53 -9.43 -4.76 12.74
C ILE A 53 -10.91 -5.06 12.95
N VAL A 54 -11.72 -4.85 11.91
CA VAL A 54 -13.13 -5.25 11.85
C VAL A 54 -13.34 -6.14 10.65
N VAL A 55 -13.99 -7.28 10.86
CA VAL A 55 -14.28 -8.29 9.85
C VAL A 55 -15.77 -8.27 9.53
N GLN A 56 -16.10 -8.36 8.23
CA GLN A 56 -17.49 -8.44 7.79
C GLN A 56 -17.70 -9.62 6.82
N PRO A 57 -18.81 -10.37 6.95
CA PRO A 57 -19.78 -10.26 8.03
C PRO A 57 -19.21 -10.78 9.38
N ASP A 58 -19.79 -10.31 10.48
CA ASP A 58 -19.50 -10.77 11.85
C ASP A 58 -20.22 -12.08 12.20
N THR A 59 -21.32 -12.37 11.48
CA THR A 59 -22.05 -13.64 11.57
C THR A 59 -22.34 -14.23 10.18
N MET A 60 -22.29 -15.55 10.06
CA MET A 60 -22.72 -16.30 8.88
C MET A 60 -23.68 -17.39 9.28
N ASP A 61 -24.81 -17.50 8.57
CA ASP A 61 -25.73 -18.64 8.67
C ASP A 61 -25.63 -19.42 7.36
N LEU A 62 -25.16 -20.66 7.42
CA LEU A 62 -24.86 -21.50 6.27
C LEU A 62 -25.62 -22.83 6.38
N GLU A 63 -25.92 -23.47 5.25
CA GLU A 63 -26.30 -24.88 5.26
C GLU A 63 -25.07 -25.82 5.24
N GLU A 64 -25.27 -27.10 5.54
CA GLU A 64 -24.20 -28.11 5.42
C GLU A 64 -23.68 -28.18 3.97
N GLY A 65 -22.39 -27.93 3.79
CA GLY A 65 -21.73 -27.85 2.48
C GLY A 65 -21.83 -26.50 1.79
N GLU A 66 -22.62 -25.54 2.29
CA GLU A 66 -22.66 -24.18 1.78
C GLU A 66 -21.35 -23.46 2.10
N SER A 67 -20.94 -22.53 1.23
CA SER A 67 -19.77 -21.71 1.45
C SER A 67 -20.04 -20.23 1.23
N GLN A 68 -19.44 -19.38 2.05
CA GLN A 68 -19.52 -17.93 1.96
C GLN A 68 -18.15 -17.30 2.17
N TYR A 69 -17.85 -16.25 1.39
CA TYR A 69 -16.62 -15.48 1.56
C TYR A 69 -16.78 -14.42 2.65
N ILE A 70 -15.71 -14.20 3.40
CA ILE A 70 -15.50 -12.95 4.14
C ILE A 70 -15.50 -11.81 3.11
N ILE A 71 -16.29 -10.77 3.37
CA ILE A 71 -16.46 -9.64 2.46
C ILE A 71 -15.32 -8.64 2.63
N SER A 72 -14.92 -8.38 3.88
CA SER A 72 -13.82 -7.45 4.15
C SER A 72 -13.16 -7.67 5.51
N VAL A 73 -11.89 -7.27 5.58
CA VAL A 73 -11.16 -7.02 6.83
C VAL A 73 -10.67 -5.58 6.74
N THR A 74 -11.12 -4.73 7.66
CA THR A 74 -10.78 -3.30 7.68
C THR A 74 -9.90 -3.00 8.88
N ALA A 75 -8.68 -2.53 8.64
CA ALA A 75 -7.76 -2.03 9.67
C ALA A 75 -8.07 -0.57 10.00
N TYR A 76 -8.03 -0.24 11.29
CA TYR A 76 -8.17 1.11 11.83
C TYR A 76 -6.87 1.53 12.49
N TYR A 77 -6.52 2.81 12.33
CA TYR A 77 -5.25 3.35 12.79
C TYR A 77 -5.44 4.51 13.77
N SER A 78 -4.40 4.81 14.55
CA SER A 78 -4.38 5.87 15.56
C SER A 78 -4.64 7.28 15.02
N ASP A 79 -4.43 7.51 13.72
CA ASP A 79 -4.69 8.78 13.02
C ASP A 79 -6.11 8.83 12.41
N SER A 80 -6.98 7.88 12.76
CA SER A 80 -8.34 7.71 12.22
C SER A 80 -8.41 7.30 10.74
N SER A 81 -7.27 6.99 10.11
CA SER A 81 -7.27 6.38 8.78
C SER A 81 -7.71 4.91 8.85
N THR A 82 -8.14 4.38 7.69
CA THR A 82 -8.56 2.98 7.55
C THR A 82 -8.00 2.38 6.27
N THR A 83 -7.69 1.08 6.30
CA THR A 83 -7.18 0.33 5.15
C THR A 83 -7.91 -1.01 5.01
N ASN A 84 -8.31 -1.36 3.79
CA ASN A 84 -8.81 -2.71 3.51
C ASN A 84 -7.64 -3.68 3.39
N ILE A 85 -7.69 -4.76 4.18
CA ILE A 85 -6.64 -5.77 4.25
C ILE A 85 -7.00 -6.94 3.31
N PRO A 86 -6.11 -7.35 2.41
CA PRO A 86 -6.30 -8.56 1.63
C PRO A 86 -6.50 -9.78 2.54
N LEU A 87 -7.51 -10.60 2.26
CA LEU A 87 -7.83 -11.79 3.06
C LEU A 87 -6.67 -12.77 3.17
N THR A 88 -5.80 -12.82 2.17
CA THR A 88 -4.57 -13.62 2.14
C THR A 88 -3.49 -13.16 3.12
N ASN A 89 -3.60 -11.93 3.63
CA ASN A 89 -2.69 -11.39 4.64
C ASN A 89 -3.19 -11.67 6.07
N CYS A 90 -4.36 -12.30 6.20
CA CYS A 90 -4.93 -12.69 7.48
C CYS A 90 -4.70 -14.18 7.75
N SER A 91 -4.68 -14.55 9.03
CA SER A 91 -4.69 -15.94 9.48
C SER A 91 -6.03 -16.27 10.12
N TYR A 92 -6.49 -17.51 9.94
CA TYR A 92 -7.80 -17.97 10.39
C TYR A 92 -7.62 -19.16 11.33
N TYR A 93 -8.15 -19.04 12.55
CA TYR A 93 -8.22 -20.14 13.50
C TYR A 93 -9.67 -20.51 13.77
N ILE A 94 -10.00 -21.79 13.61
CA ILE A 94 -11.35 -22.30 13.78
C ILE A 94 -11.45 -23.03 15.11
N TYR A 95 -12.30 -22.55 16.01
CA TYR A 95 -12.49 -23.18 17.33
C TYR A 95 -13.23 -24.52 17.25
N ASN A 96 -14.12 -24.69 16.25
CA ASN A 96 -14.89 -25.91 16.05
C ASN A 96 -14.83 -26.38 14.57
N PRO A 97 -13.74 -27.05 14.16
CA PRO A 97 -13.56 -27.48 12.76
C PRO A 97 -14.51 -28.60 12.33
N SER A 98 -15.20 -29.25 13.27
CA SER A 98 -16.26 -30.22 12.96
C SER A 98 -17.53 -29.56 12.43
N CYS A 99 -17.80 -28.30 12.78
CA CYS A 99 -18.97 -27.55 12.33
C CYS A 99 -18.69 -26.66 11.11
N ALA A 100 -17.53 -25.99 11.04
CA ALA A 100 -17.18 -25.13 9.91
C ALA A 100 -15.68 -25.17 9.61
N THR A 101 -15.28 -24.78 8.40
CA THR A 101 -13.86 -24.62 8.02
C THR A 101 -13.63 -23.27 7.36
N ALA A 102 -12.38 -22.78 7.41
CA ALA A 102 -11.93 -21.56 6.74
C ALA A 102 -10.66 -21.86 5.93
N ASN A 103 -10.54 -21.31 4.73
CA ASN A 103 -9.29 -21.37 3.97
C ASN A 103 -8.53 -20.03 3.99
N SER A 104 -7.30 -20.03 3.45
CA SER A 104 -6.43 -18.84 3.42
C SER A 104 -6.95 -17.66 2.59
N SER A 105 -7.95 -17.90 1.74
CA SER A 105 -8.59 -16.86 0.93
C SER A 105 -9.84 -16.28 1.62
N GLY A 106 -10.14 -16.68 2.85
CA GLY A 106 -11.32 -16.24 3.59
C GLY A 106 -12.63 -16.86 3.10
N LEU A 107 -12.59 -18.03 2.43
CA LEU A 107 -13.80 -18.81 2.15
C LEU A 107 -14.12 -19.67 3.38
N ILE A 108 -15.32 -19.51 3.91
CA ILE A 108 -15.88 -20.29 5.01
C ILE A 108 -16.85 -21.33 4.45
N THR A 109 -16.76 -22.57 4.93
CA THR A 109 -17.65 -23.66 4.51
C THR A 109 -18.27 -24.34 5.72
N GLY A 110 -19.60 -24.51 5.70
CA GLY A 110 -20.33 -25.29 6.70
C GLY A 110 -20.05 -26.79 6.53
N VAL A 111 -19.74 -27.49 7.61
CA VAL A 111 -19.37 -28.91 7.61
C VAL A 111 -20.43 -29.78 8.26
N SER A 112 -21.00 -29.36 9.39
CA SER A 112 -22.09 -30.06 10.06
C SER A 112 -22.82 -29.11 11.01
N THR A 113 -24.07 -29.44 11.32
CA THR A 113 -24.94 -28.61 12.17
C THR A 113 -24.30 -28.23 13.50
N GLY A 114 -24.42 -26.96 13.87
CA GLY A 114 -23.86 -26.42 15.11
C GLY A 114 -23.29 -25.02 14.93
N THR A 115 -22.45 -24.62 15.88
CA THR A 115 -21.84 -23.28 15.88
C THR A 115 -20.33 -23.38 15.94
N ALA A 116 -19.65 -22.57 15.12
CA ALA A 116 -18.21 -22.39 15.13
C ALA A 116 -17.86 -20.90 15.25
N ALA A 117 -16.82 -20.59 16.02
CA ALA A 117 -16.20 -19.28 16.01
C ALA A 117 -14.91 -19.35 15.18
N ILE A 118 -14.68 -18.33 14.35
CA ILE A 118 -13.50 -18.19 13.52
C ILE A 118 -12.77 -16.91 13.94
N LEU A 119 -11.58 -17.08 14.51
CA LEU A 119 -10.70 -15.97 14.89
C LEU A 119 -9.87 -15.56 13.67
N VAL A 120 -10.09 -14.34 13.20
CA VAL A 120 -9.31 -13.71 12.14
C VAL A 120 -8.22 -12.88 12.79
N THR A 121 -6.98 -13.08 12.35
CA THR A 121 -5.80 -12.36 12.88
C THR A 121 -5.09 -11.63 11.76
N TYR A 122 -4.78 -10.35 11.99
CA TYR A 122 -3.93 -9.53 11.13
C TYR A 122 -2.71 -9.04 11.92
N ILE A 123 -1.53 -9.13 11.30
CA ILE A 123 -0.27 -8.71 11.89
C ILE A 123 0.36 -7.65 10.99
N GLU A 124 0.66 -6.49 11.57
CA GLU A 124 1.38 -5.40 10.91
C GLU A 124 2.62 -5.05 11.75
N GLY A 125 3.80 -5.47 11.27
CA GLY A 125 5.04 -5.37 12.04
C GLY A 125 4.98 -6.24 13.30
N THR A 126 5.04 -5.60 14.48
CA THR A 126 4.96 -6.27 15.79
C THR A 126 3.56 -6.21 16.41
N LEU A 127 2.62 -5.51 15.77
CA LEU A 127 1.25 -5.37 16.26
C LEU A 127 0.38 -6.47 15.69
N SER A 128 -0.37 -7.13 16.57
CA SER A 128 -1.35 -8.15 16.22
C SER A 128 -2.73 -7.71 16.66
N LYS A 129 -3.71 -7.83 15.77
CA LYS A 129 -5.12 -7.56 16.03
C LYS A 129 -5.98 -8.69 15.53
N THR A 130 -7.09 -8.89 16.22
CA THR A 130 -7.99 -10.00 15.97
C THR A 130 -9.43 -9.55 16.00
N ASP A 131 -10.27 -10.23 15.24
CA ASP A 131 -11.72 -10.13 15.30
C ASP A 131 -12.33 -11.52 15.06
N THR A 132 -13.60 -11.73 15.41
CA THR A 132 -14.24 -13.05 15.38
C THR A 132 -15.48 -13.06 14.52
N ILE A 133 -15.62 -14.10 13.69
CA ILE A 133 -16.85 -14.41 12.97
C ILE A 133 -17.56 -15.57 13.70
N ILE A 134 -18.86 -15.46 13.90
CA ILE A 134 -19.70 -16.56 14.37
C ILE A 134 -20.39 -17.22 13.18
N VAL A 135 -20.25 -18.54 13.06
CA VAL A 135 -20.85 -19.33 11.98
C VAL A 135 -21.85 -20.29 12.60
N THR A 136 -23.09 -20.24 12.12
CA THR A 136 -24.13 -21.23 12.41
C THR A 136 -24.34 -22.09 11.16
N VAL A 137 -24.37 -23.41 11.35
CA VAL A 137 -24.62 -24.42 10.30
C VAL A 137 -25.83 -25.26 10.68
#